data_AF-D0MR17-F1
#
_entry.id   AF-D0MR17-F1
#
_cell.length_a   1.000
_cell.length_b   1.000
_cell.length_c   1.000
_cell.angle_alpha   90.00
_cell.angle_beta   90.00
_cell.angle_gamma   90.00
#
_symmetry.space_group_name_H-M   'P 1'
#
loop_
_entity.id
_entity.type
_entity.pdbx_description
1 polymer ?
#
loop_
_entity_poly.entity_id
_entity_poly.type
_entity_poly.pdbx_seq_one_letter_code
_entity_poly.pdbx_strand_id
1 'polypeptide(L)'
;MSLPVVVTTLLEWLKANGGVDNLLDIRYLGKLEGHGVFAKQALTSGQVTLRIPFKLTMNIESAARSDLARVLEKYPQIPDDEVLALHLMHERSKRSDSFFAPFIASLPTTFDLPVFWSESELNELKGTNVLLLTQLMKQQLQRDFENIHQAVVEDFPEVFALLPTLTLEDYTWAMSVIWSRAFGVTREKKYLRVLCPAMDMFNHDVSLRILLDDFVSFDEETQMLTHHVPKEVAAGSALQISYGQYSNAKLLFSYGFVAKENSRRAVDFWMKIPPNDPYLKLKQTVLDSNELTRDQTYDFCGTLFENDVDERLLATLRVILMNEQEIRLYKKAFETSIISIRNELAVYENLQNTCRRKLANFATTLEEDEAILAEMATESSPRLSFAVRVRVEDKQVLTGVIDTLEKWKQVLASNLEMYPPSTTRP
;
A
#
# COMPACT_ATOMS: atom_id res chain seq x y z
N MET A 1 -16.17 0.69 -20.48
CA MET A 1 -16.50 -0.72 -20.23
C MET A 1 -15.40 -1.54 -20.85
N SER A 2 -14.71 -2.38 -20.08
CA SER A 2 -13.96 -3.47 -20.71
C SER A 2 -15.01 -4.36 -21.39
N LEU A 3 -14.92 -4.50 -22.70
CA LEU A 3 -15.80 -5.37 -23.45
C LEU A 3 -15.42 -6.83 -23.12
N PRO A 4 -16.35 -7.79 -23.06
CA PRO A 4 -16.03 -9.22 -22.86
C PRO A 4 -14.89 -9.73 -23.75
N VAL A 5 -14.72 -9.12 -24.93
CA VAL A 5 -13.60 -9.36 -25.86
C VAL A 5 -12.21 -9.17 -25.25
N VAL A 6 -12.02 -8.23 -24.31
CA VAL A 6 -10.72 -7.92 -23.71
C VAL A 6 -10.22 -9.10 -22.87
N VAL A 7 -11.09 -9.62 -21.99
CA VAL A 7 -10.78 -10.79 -21.14
C VAL A 7 -10.57 -12.02 -22.01
N THR A 8 -11.44 -12.25 -23.00
CA THR A 8 -11.26 -13.38 -23.94
C THR A 8 -9.92 -13.32 -24.67
N THR A 9 -9.56 -12.15 -25.20
CA THR A 9 -8.28 -11.94 -25.92
C THR A 9 -7.08 -12.17 -25.01
N LEU A 10 -7.15 -11.70 -23.75
CA LEU A 10 -6.11 -11.95 -22.75
C LEU A 10 -5.92 -13.45 -22.49
N LEU A 11 -7.01 -14.17 -22.23
CA LEU A 11 -6.95 -15.60 -21.91
C LEU A 11 -6.47 -16.44 -23.11
N GLU A 12 -6.87 -16.08 -24.33
CA GLU A 12 -6.36 -16.71 -25.56
C GLU A 12 -4.86 -16.49 -25.74
N TRP A 13 -4.38 -15.26 -25.52
CA TRP A 13 -2.95 -14.93 -25.56
C TRP A 13 -2.15 -15.68 -24.49
N LEU A 14 -2.67 -15.77 -23.26
CA LEU A 14 -2.05 -16.55 -22.20
C LEU A 14 -1.94 -18.02 -22.61
N LYS A 15 -3.03 -18.62 -23.08
CA LYS A 15 -3.06 -20.03 -23.53
C LYS A 15 -2.07 -20.30 -24.66
N ALA A 16 -2.00 -19.40 -25.65
CA ALA A 16 -1.06 -19.52 -26.76
C ALA A 16 0.41 -19.46 -26.32
N ASN A 17 0.69 -18.84 -25.18
CA ASN A 17 2.04 -18.64 -24.66
C ASN A 17 2.42 -19.56 -23.48
N GLY A 18 1.61 -20.58 -23.19
CA GLY A 18 1.87 -21.58 -22.15
C GLY A 18 1.24 -21.29 -20.79
N GLY A 19 0.40 -20.25 -20.69
CA GLY A 19 -0.47 -20.02 -19.55
C GLY A 19 -1.62 -21.04 -19.51
N VAL A 20 -2.03 -21.43 -18.31
CA VAL A 20 -3.13 -22.38 -18.12
C VAL A 20 -4.15 -21.80 -17.16
N ASP A 21 -5.36 -21.58 -17.68
CA ASP A 21 -6.56 -21.31 -16.90
C ASP A 21 -7.70 -22.18 -17.43
N ASN A 22 -8.10 -23.16 -16.62
CA ASN A 22 -9.29 -23.97 -16.88
C ASN A 22 -10.34 -23.84 -15.77
N LEU A 23 -10.02 -23.15 -14.67
CA LEU A 23 -10.81 -23.20 -13.42
C LEU A 23 -11.39 -21.84 -13.04
N LEU A 24 -10.99 -20.76 -13.71
CA LEU A 24 -11.40 -19.40 -13.38
C LEU A 24 -12.42 -18.85 -14.38
N ASP A 25 -13.34 -18.05 -13.87
CA ASP A 25 -14.29 -17.25 -14.62
C ASP A 25 -14.09 -15.78 -14.25
N ILE A 26 -13.61 -14.97 -15.19
CA ILE A 26 -13.30 -13.55 -14.96
C ILE A 26 -14.50 -12.73 -15.42
N ARG A 27 -15.10 -11.99 -14.48
CA ARG A 27 -16.34 -11.23 -14.69
C ARG A 27 -16.13 -9.75 -14.41
N TYR A 28 -16.80 -8.89 -15.16
CA TYR A 28 -16.86 -7.46 -14.86
C TYR A 28 -17.94 -7.19 -13.80
N LEU A 29 -17.53 -6.65 -12.65
CA LEU A 29 -18.35 -6.39 -11.47
C LEU A 29 -18.81 -4.93 -11.34
N GLY A 30 -18.55 -4.12 -12.37
CA GLY A 30 -18.94 -2.71 -12.41
C GLY A 30 -17.73 -1.77 -12.32
N LYS A 31 -18.00 -0.46 -12.34
CA LYS A 31 -16.94 0.56 -12.42
C LYS A 31 -16.03 0.57 -11.17
N LEU A 32 -16.58 0.29 -10.00
CA LEU A 32 -15.85 0.35 -8.72
C LEU A 32 -14.92 -0.84 -8.53
N GLU A 33 -15.45 -2.05 -8.70
CA GLU A 33 -14.70 -3.31 -8.49
C GLU A 33 -13.87 -3.73 -9.71
N GLY A 34 -14.21 -3.25 -10.90
CA GLY A 34 -13.55 -3.67 -12.14
C GLY A 34 -13.84 -5.13 -12.46
N HIS A 35 -12.80 -5.90 -12.77
CA HIS A 35 -12.93 -7.35 -12.96
C HIS A 35 -12.72 -8.07 -11.64
N GLY A 36 -13.42 -9.20 -11.46
CA GLY A 36 -13.19 -10.14 -10.37
C GLY A 36 -13.11 -11.56 -10.91
N VAL A 37 -12.42 -12.41 -10.16
CA VAL A 37 -12.18 -13.82 -10.50
C VAL A 37 -13.13 -14.71 -9.72
N PHE A 38 -13.71 -15.72 -10.37
CA PHE A 38 -14.66 -16.66 -9.79
C PHE A 38 -14.27 -18.11 -10.08
N ALA A 39 -14.62 -19.03 -9.19
CA ALA A 39 -14.42 -20.46 -9.40
C ALA A 39 -15.46 -21.01 -10.40
N LYS A 40 -15.04 -21.66 -11.49
CA LYS A 40 -15.95 -22.34 -12.43
C LYS A 40 -16.60 -23.59 -11.85
N GLN A 41 -15.93 -24.22 -10.89
CA GLN A 41 -16.33 -25.46 -10.23
C GLN A 41 -15.88 -25.46 -8.77
N ALA A 42 -16.26 -26.47 -8.00
CA ALA A 42 -15.74 -26.64 -6.65
C ALA A 42 -14.23 -26.91 -6.69
N LEU A 43 -13.49 -26.30 -5.75
CA LEU A 43 -12.04 -26.40 -5.64
C LEU A 43 -11.65 -26.90 -4.26
N THR A 44 -10.60 -27.73 -4.20
CA THR A 44 -10.04 -28.25 -2.95
C THR A 44 -8.90 -27.36 -2.45
N SER A 45 -8.65 -27.36 -1.14
CA SER A 45 -7.48 -26.65 -0.58
C SER A 45 -6.17 -27.06 -1.27
N GLY A 46 -5.31 -26.08 -1.55
CA GLY A 46 -4.04 -26.22 -2.26
C GLY A 46 -4.18 -26.38 -3.78
N GLN A 47 -5.40 -26.40 -4.32
CA GLN A 47 -5.59 -26.60 -5.75
C GLN A 47 -5.09 -25.40 -6.55
N VAL A 48 -4.24 -25.68 -7.54
CA VAL A 48 -3.74 -24.70 -8.51
C VAL A 48 -4.85 -24.31 -9.48
N THR A 49 -5.11 -23.01 -9.60
CA THR A 49 -6.16 -22.48 -10.50
C THR A 49 -5.63 -21.69 -11.68
N LEU A 50 -4.44 -21.10 -11.57
CA LEU A 50 -3.79 -20.34 -12.64
C LEU A 50 -2.30 -20.65 -12.67
N ARG A 51 -1.74 -20.83 -13.87
CA ARG A 51 -0.29 -20.90 -14.10
C ARG A 51 0.11 -19.93 -15.18
N ILE A 52 1.02 -19.02 -14.87
CA ILE A 52 1.55 -18.00 -15.79
C ILE A 52 3.07 -18.17 -15.91
N PRO A 53 3.60 -18.47 -17.10
CA PRO A 53 5.04 -18.44 -17.33
C PRO A 53 5.63 -17.07 -17.00
N PHE A 54 6.74 -17.02 -16.26
CA PHE A 54 7.37 -15.77 -15.81
C PHE A 54 7.66 -14.79 -16.96
N LYS A 55 8.01 -15.32 -18.14
CA LYS A 55 8.24 -14.54 -19.36
C LYS A 55 7.04 -13.70 -19.83
N LEU A 56 5.84 -13.95 -19.33
CA LEU A 56 4.62 -13.19 -19.64
C LEU A 56 4.36 -12.05 -18.67
N THR A 57 5.18 -11.91 -17.62
CA THR A 57 5.11 -10.77 -16.71
C THR A 57 5.90 -9.58 -17.24
N MET A 58 5.46 -8.37 -16.88
CA MET A 58 6.26 -7.16 -17.08
C MET A 58 7.00 -6.85 -15.78
N ASN A 59 8.33 -6.70 -15.87
CA ASN A 59 9.21 -6.42 -14.74
C ASN A 59 10.53 -5.80 -15.25
N ILE A 60 11.46 -5.48 -14.36
CA ILE A 60 12.75 -4.88 -14.75
C ILE A 60 13.59 -5.77 -15.67
N GLU A 61 13.45 -7.10 -15.60
CA GLU A 61 14.17 -7.99 -16.50
C GLU A 61 13.55 -8.06 -17.89
N SER A 62 12.21 -8.01 -18.00
CA SER A 62 11.55 -7.91 -19.31
C SER A 62 11.89 -6.57 -19.97
N ALA A 63 11.99 -5.50 -19.19
CA ALA A 63 12.48 -4.20 -19.65
C ALA A 63 13.92 -4.30 -20.19
N ALA A 64 14.82 -4.94 -19.46
CA ALA A 64 16.21 -5.16 -19.87
C ALA A 64 16.38 -6.05 -21.12
N ARG A 65 15.37 -6.86 -21.47
CA ARG A 65 15.33 -7.67 -22.71
C ARG A 65 14.55 -7.00 -23.85
N SER A 66 14.11 -5.76 -23.66
CA SER A 66 13.35 -4.97 -24.65
C SER A 66 14.22 -3.88 -25.28
N ASP A 67 13.61 -3.00 -26.08
CA ASP A 67 14.28 -1.82 -26.65
C ASP A 67 14.84 -0.87 -25.57
N LEU A 68 14.38 -1.00 -24.32
CA LEU A 68 14.88 -0.25 -23.18
C LEU A 68 16.26 -0.71 -22.67
N ALA A 69 16.84 -1.80 -23.17
CA ALA A 69 18.16 -2.27 -22.72
C ALA A 69 19.22 -1.15 -22.73
N ARG A 70 19.28 -0.36 -23.81
CA ARG A 70 20.22 0.76 -23.97
C ARG A 70 19.94 1.92 -23.01
N VAL A 71 18.67 2.12 -22.64
CA VAL A 71 18.27 3.12 -21.64
C VAL A 71 18.82 2.72 -20.27
N LEU A 72 18.67 1.44 -19.90
CA LEU A 72 19.13 0.92 -18.61
C LEU A 72 20.66 0.84 -18.51
N GLU A 73 21.35 0.62 -19.64
CA GLU A 73 22.82 0.71 -19.71
C GLU A 73 23.31 2.13 -19.44
N LYS A 74 22.61 3.15 -19.97
CA LYS A 74 22.98 4.57 -19.78
C LYS A 74 22.59 5.09 -18.40
N TYR A 75 21.46 4.64 -17.86
CA TYR A 75 20.90 5.09 -16.60
C TYR A 75 20.66 3.95 -15.60
N PRO A 76 21.73 3.28 -15.13
CA PRO A 76 21.60 2.14 -14.21
C PRO A 76 21.08 2.53 -12.81
N GLN A 77 21.01 3.83 -12.50
CA GLN A 77 20.52 4.36 -11.22
C GLN A 77 19.02 4.61 -11.17
N ILE A 78 18.28 4.43 -12.28
CA ILE A 78 16.83 4.62 -12.30
C ILE A 78 16.19 3.58 -11.36
N PRO A 79 15.31 3.98 -10.42
CA PRO A 79 14.63 3.04 -9.55
C PRO A 79 13.77 2.04 -10.33
N ASP A 80 13.63 0.81 -9.80
CA ASP A 80 12.94 -0.30 -10.47
C ASP A 80 11.50 0.02 -10.90
N ASP A 81 10.73 0.71 -10.05
CA ASP A 81 9.36 1.11 -10.38
C ASP A 81 9.32 2.13 -11.54
N GLU A 82 10.31 3.01 -11.63
CA GLU A 82 10.44 3.97 -12.73
C GLU A 82 10.83 3.28 -14.04
N VAL A 83 11.71 2.26 -13.96
CA VAL A 83 12.03 1.39 -15.10
C VAL A 83 10.78 0.64 -15.59
N LEU A 84 10.00 0.08 -14.66
CA LEU A 84 8.77 -0.63 -15.01
C LEU A 84 7.72 0.31 -15.60
N ALA A 85 7.63 1.56 -15.12
CA ALA A 85 6.76 2.57 -15.71
C ALA A 85 7.16 2.91 -17.15
N LEU A 86 8.46 3.16 -17.40
CA LEU A 86 8.98 3.37 -18.75
C LEU A 86 8.66 2.17 -19.66
N HIS A 87 8.84 0.95 -19.16
CA HIS A 87 8.55 -0.27 -19.90
C HIS A 87 7.07 -0.40 -20.25
N LEU A 88 6.18 -0.16 -19.29
CA LEU A 88 4.74 -0.22 -19.49
C LEU A 88 4.27 0.83 -20.50
N MET A 89 4.75 2.07 -20.39
CA MET A 89 4.39 3.14 -21.32
C MET A 89 4.91 2.84 -22.72
N HIS A 90 6.18 2.43 -22.84
CA HIS A 90 6.80 2.05 -24.12
C HIS A 90 6.02 0.94 -24.83
N GLU A 91 5.71 -0.16 -24.13
CA GLU A 91 4.94 -1.27 -24.71
C GLU A 91 3.52 -0.84 -25.05
N ARG A 92 2.87 -0.01 -24.24
CA ARG A 92 1.53 0.54 -24.55
C ARG A 92 1.53 1.35 -25.85
N SER A 93 2.61 2.06 -26.14
CA SER A 93 2.74 2.89 -27.34
C SER A 93 2.79 2.10 -28.65
N LYS A 94 3.29 0.86 -28.59
CA LYS A 94 3.35 -0.06 -29.73
C LYS A 94 1.98 -0.60 -30.13
N ARG A 95 0.94 -0.40 -29.31
CA ARG A 95 -0.44 -0.86 -29.57
C ARG A 95 -0.46 -2.36 -29.90
N SER A 96 -1.02 -2.75 -31.05
CA SER A 96 -1.11 -4.13 -31.50
C SER A 96 0.25 -4.80 -31.75
N ASP A 97 1.31 -4.03 -31.93
CA ASP A 97 2.65 -4.56 -32.20
C ASP A 97 3.39 -4.95 -30.92
N SER A 98 2.86 -4.60 -29.74
CA SER A 98 3.39 -5.07 -28.46
C SER A 98 3.06 -6.54 -28.23
N PHE A 99 4.07 -7.30 -27.79
CA PHE A 99 3.85 -8.65 -27.27
C PHE A 99 2.86 -8.67 -26.09
N PHE A 100 2.87 -7.61 -25.27
CA PHE A 100 2.02 -7.45 -24.09
C PHE A 100 0.67 -6.77 -24.42
N ALA A 101 0.34 -6.52 -25.69
CA ALA A 101 -0.88 -5.78 -26.06
C ALA A 101 -2.16 -6.33 -25.41
N PRO A 102 -2.42 -7.65 -25.36
CA PRO A 102 -3.61 -8.20 -24.70
C PRO A 102 -3.63 -7.94 -23.20
N PHE A 103 -2.47 -7.99 -22.53
CA PHE A 103 -2.36 -7.68 -21.11
C PHE A 103 -2.59 -6.19 -20.86
N ILE A 104 -1.90 -5.32 -21.59
CA ILE A 104 -2.03 -3.86 -21.44
C ILE A 104 -3.47 -3.41 -21.70
N ALA A 105 -4.15 -3.99 -22.69
CA ALA A 105 -5.55 -3.70 -22.98
C ALA A 105 -6.51 -4.13 -21.85
N SER A 106 -6.11 -5.08 -21.00
CA SER A 106 -6.89 -5.54 -19.85
C SER A 106 -6.75 -4.66 -18.60
N LEU A 107 -5.70 -3.82 -18.55
CA LEU A 107 -5.46 -2.91 -17.43
C LEU A 107 -6.52 -1.80 -17.35
N PRO A 108 -6.82 -1.27 -16.15
CA PRO A 108 -7.69 -0.12 -15.99
C PRO A 108 -7.15 1.11 -16.69
N THR A 109 -8.05 1.87 -17.29
CA THR A 109 -7.73 3.17 -17.88
C THR A 109 -7.92 4.34 -16.90
N THR A 110 -8.63 4.10 -15.79
CA THR A 110 -8.94 5.11 -14.77
C THR A 110 -8.85 4.49 -13.38
N PHE A 111 -8.53 5.32 -12.38
CA PHE A 111 -8.44 4.90 -10.99
C PHE A 111 -9.21 5.87 -10.09
N ASP A 112 -9.61 5.38 -8.92
CA ASP A 112 -10.13 6.20 -7.82
C ASP A 112 -9.05 6.48 -6.76
N LEU A 113 -7.77 6.34 -7.13
CA LEU A 113 -6.63 6.75 -6.32
C LEU A 113 -6.67 8.28 -6.07
N PRO A 114 -6.35 8.74 -4.85
CA PRO A 114 -6.35 10.17 -4.49
C PRO A 114 -5.51 11.07 -5.41
N VAL A 115 -4.47 10.56 -6.07
CA VAL A 115 -3.66 11.35 -7.02
C VAL A 115 -4.47 11.87 -8.21
N PHE A 116 -5.60 11.23 -8.55
CA PHE A 116 -6.54 11.67 -9.60
C PHE A 116 -7.71 12.51 -9.08
N TRP A 117 -7.72 12.84 -7.79
CA TRP A 117 -8.81 13.62 -7.21
C TRP A 117 -8.61 15.11 -7.47
N SER A 118 -9.72 15.80 -7.67
CA SER A 118 -9.73 17.27 -7.77
C SER A 118 -9.38 17.90 -6.41
N GLU A 119 -9.02 19.19 -6.41
CA GLU A 119 -8.76 19.91 -5.16
C GLU A 119 -9.97 19.92 -4.21
N SER A 120 -11.20 20.00 -4.74
CA SER A 120 -12.40 19.91 -3.91
C SER A 120 -12.60 18.53 -3.29
N GLU A 121 -12.32 17.46 -4.05
CA GLU A 121 -12.37 16.09 -3.53
C GLU A 121 -11.26 15.83 -2.50
N LEU A 122 -10.06 16.36 -2.72
CA LEU A 122 -8.96 16.24 -1.75
C LEU A 122 -9.23 17.03 -0.46
N ASN A 123 -9.96 18.13 -0.54
CA ASN A 123 -10.34 18.89 0.65
C ASN A 123 -11.25 18.07 1.60
N GLU A 124 -11.98 17.08 1.10
CA GLU A 124 -12.76 16.13 1.93
C GLU A 124 -11.88 15.21 2.78
N LEU A 125 -10.58 15.08 2.46
CA LEU A 125 -9.60 14.31 3.22
C LEU A 125 -8.81 15.16 4.23
N LYS A 126 -9.20 16.42 4.47
CA LYS A 126 -8.49 17.32 5.40
C LYS A 126 -8.40 16.71 6.81
N GLY A 127 -7.17 16.67 7.34
CA GLY A 127 -6.84 16.08 8.65
C GLY A 127 -6.31 14.64 8.58
N THR A 128 -6.61 13.91 7.49
CA THR A 128 -6.15 12.53 7.29
C THR A 128 -4.69 12.47 6.83
N ASN A 129 -4.04 11.32 7.04
CA ASN A 129 -2.72 11.07 6.44
C ASN A 129 -2.82 10.89 4.92
N VAL A 130 -3.96 10.44 4.40
CA VAL A 130 -4.17 10.24 2.96
C VAL A 130 -3.96 11.55 2.19
N LEU A 131 -4.49 12.67 2.67
CA LEU A 131 -4.26 13.98 2.03
C LEU A 131 -2.78 14.34 1.99
N LEU A 132 -2.09 14.26 3.13
CA LEU A 132 -0.66 14.58 3.23
C LEU A 132 0.17 13.73 2.26
N LEU A 133 -0.02 12.41 2.30
CA LEU A 133 0.72 11.46 1.46
C LEU A 133 0.41 11.67 -0.02
N THR A 134 -0.84 11.99 -0.37
CA THR A 134 -1.24 12.27 -1.75
C THR A 134 -0.57 13.53 -2.30
N GLN A 135 -0.49 14.60 -1.49
CA GLN A 135 0.19 15.83 -1.89
C GLN A 135 1.69 15.61 -2.10
N LEU A 136 2.34 14.87 -1.20
CA LEU A 136 3.74 14.47 -1.37
C LEU A 136 3.93 13.60 -2.63
N MET A 137 3.02 12.67 -2.89
CA MET A 137 3.07 11.81 -4.07
C MET A 137 2.90 12.61 -5.37
N LYS A 138 1.95 13.55 -5.44
CA LYS A 138 1.77 14.44 -6.61
C LYS A 138 3.05 15.24 -6.90
N GLN A 139 3.70 15.77 -5.86
CA GLN A 139 4.98 16.47 -6.00
C GLN A 139 6.11 15.55 -6.45
N GLN A 140 6.17 14.32 -5.92
CA GLN A 140 7.16 13.34 -6.32
C GLN A 140 7.00 12.95 -7.80
N LEU A 141 5.78 12.61 -8.22
CA LEU A 141 5.46 12.28 -9.61
C LEU A 141 5.88 13.40 -10.57
N GLN A 142 5.58 14.66 -10.24
CA GLN A 142 6.00 15.79 -11.07
C GLN A 142 7.53 15.84 -11.21
N ARG A 143 8.26 15.72 -10.10
CA ARG A 143 9.73 15.78 -10.10
C ARG A 143 10.34 14.61 -10.86
N ASP A 144 9.86 13.39 -10.66
CA ASP A 144 10.40 12.21 -11.33
C ASP A 144 10.08 12.23 -12.81
N PHE A 145 8.90 12.71 -13.19
CA PHE A 145 8.55 12.93 -14.58
C PHE A 145 9.54 13.89 -15.28
N GLU A 146 9.81 15.05 -14.67
CA GLU A 146 10.73 16.05 -15.22
C GLU A 146 12.18 15.56 -15.27
N ASN A 147 12.65 14.92 -14.20
CA ASN A 147 14.08 14.60 -14.04
C ASN A 147 14.48 13.22 -14.58
N ILE A 148 13.53 12.29 -14.72
CA ILE A 148 13.79 10.92 -15.19
C ILE A 148 13.14 10.73 -16.55
N HIS A 149 11.81 10.81 -16.62
CA HIS A 149 11.07 10.36 -17.81
C HIS A 149 11.26 11.27 -19.01
N GLN A 150 11.17 12.59 -18.83
CA GLN A 150 11.43 13.54 -19.91
C GLN A 150 12.86 13.43 -20.43
N ALA A 151 13.85 13.42 -19.52
CA ALA A 151 15.26 13.28 -19.87
C ALA A 151 15.55 11.97 -20.65
N VAL A 152 14.95 10.85 -20.22
CA VAL A 152 15.11 9.55 -20.90
C VAL A 152 14.50 9.57 -22.30
N VAL A 153 13.30 10.14 -22.47
CA VAL A 153 12.64 10.22 -23.78
C VAL A 153 13.42 11.13 -24.74
N GLU A 154 13.96 12.24 -24.25
CA GLU A 154 14.79 13.17 -25.03
C GLU A 154 16.12 12.55 -25.48
N ASP A 155 16.76 11.74 -24.63
CA ASP A 155 18.03 11.10 -24.92
C ASP A 155 17.92 9.85 -25.81
N PHE A 156 16.71 9.28 -25.96
CA PHE A 156 16.43 8.08 -26.76
C PHE A 156 15.19 8.25 -27.67
N PRO A 157 15.15 9.25 -28.55
CA PRO A 157 13.99 9.53 -29.39
C PRO A 157 13.66 8.38 -30.35
N GLU A 158 14.64 7.54 -30.70
CA GLU A 158 14.42 6.36 -31.53
C GLU A 158 13.65 5.25 -30.79
N VAL A 159 13.86 5.12 -29.49
CA VAL A 159 13.16 4.12 -28.66
C VAL A 159 11.73 4.58 -28.43
N PHE A 160 11.54 5.86 -28.12
CA PHE A 160 10.23 6.44 -27.80
C PHE A 160 9.54 7.10 -29.00
N ALA A 161 9.89 6.73 -30.24
CA ALA A 161 9.32 7.35 -31.45
C ALA A 161 7.78 7.24 -31.55
N LEU A 162 7.19 6.20 -30.94
CA LEU A 162 5.74 5.97 -30.86
C LEU A 162 5.08 6.71 -29.67
N LEU A 163 5.88 7.37 -28.82
CA LEU A 163 5.49 8.26 -27.73
C LEU A 163 6.11 9.66 -27.93
N PRO A 164 5.80 10.36 -29.04
CA PRO A 164 6.43 11.65 -29.32
C PRO A 164 6.10 12.72 -28.29
N THR A 165 5.08 12.52 -27.44
CA THR A 165 4.79 13.40 -26.31
C THR A 165 4.37 12.55 -25.13
N LEU A 166 5.35 12.17 -24.31
CA LEU A 166 5.08 11.57 -23.02
C LEU A 166 4.50 12.65 -22.09
N THR A 167 3.37 12.37 -21.44
CA THR A 167 2.73 13.31 -20.52
C THR A 167 2.86 12.84 -19.08
N LEU A 168 2.73 13.78 -18.14
CA LEU A 168 2.61 13.45 -16.72
C LEU A 168 1.40 12.54 -16.44
N GLU A 169 0.33 12.66 -17.22
CA GLU A 169 -0.86 11.80 -17.09
C GLU A 169 -0.55 10.35 -17.46
N ASP A 170 0.22 10.12 -18.54
CA ASP A 170 0.66 8.77 -18.92
C ASP A 170 1.53 8.14 -17.84
N TYR A 171 2.48 8.91 -17.30
CA TYR A 171 3.35 8.46 -16.21
C TYR A 171 2.58 8.19 -14.92
N THR A 172 1.67 9.09 -14.54
CA THR A 172 0.80 8.92 -13.36
C THR A 172 -0.08 7.69 -13.50
N TRP A 173 -0.61 7.42 -14.70
CA TRP A 173 -1.34 6.19 -15.00
C TRP A 173 -0.46 4.95 -14.85
N ALA A 174 0.75 4.96 -15.39
CA ALA A 174 1.68 3.81 -15.33
C ALA A 174 2.07 3.49 -13.87
N MET A 175 2.40 4.50 -13.07
CA MET A 175 2.68 4.32 -11.65
C MET A 175 1.46 3.83 -10.88
N SER A 176 0.26 4.31 -11.22
CA SER A 176 -0.99 3.84 -10.62
C SER A 176 -1.27 2.36 -10.93
N VAL A 177 -0.94 1.89 -12.13
CA VAL A 177 -0.96 0.45 -12.46
C VAL A 177 0.03 -0.30 -11.55
N ILE A 178 1.27 0.16 -11.43
CA ILE A 178 2.33 -0.53 -10.67
C ILE A 178 1.99 -0.59 -9.18
N TRP A 179 1.50 0.51 -8.58
CA TRP A 179 1.15 0.54 -7.17
C TRP A 179 -0.04 -0.36 -6.83
N SER A 180 -1.04 -0.41 -7.71
CA SER A 180 -2.28 -1.14 -7.45
C SER A 180 -2.29 -2.59 -7.92
N ARG A 181 -1.42 -2.98 -8.86
CA ARG A 181 -1.45 -4.31 -9.53
C ARG A 181 -0.16 -5.10 -9.46
N ALA A 182 0.98 -4.45 -9.25
CA ALA A 182 2.24 -5.18 -9.15
C ALA A 182 2.41 -5.77 -7.76
N PHE A 183 2.98 -6.98 -7.70
CA PHE A 183 3.36 -7.64 -6.46
C PHE A 183 4.79 -8.15 -6.54
N GLY A 184 5.33 -8.53 -5.37
CA GLY A 184 6.70 -9.00 -5.24
C GLY A 184 6.85 -10.49 -5.55
N VAL A 185 7.91 -10.84 -6.24
CA VAL A 185 8.35 -12.23 -6.46
C VAL A 185 9.84 -12.31 -6.15
N THR A 186 10.25 -13.32 -5.40
CA THR A 186 11.68 -13.60 -5.19
C THR A 186 12.14 -14.58 -6.25
N ARG A 187 13.14 -14.21 -7.04
CA ARG A 187 13.78 -15.06 -8.04
C ARG A 187 15.29 -14.93 -7.93
N GLU A 188 16.00 -16.05 -7.86
CA GLU A 188 17.47 -16.07 -7.75
C GLU A 188 17.96 -15.21 -6.56
N LYS A 189 17.22 -15.25 -5.45
CA LYS A 189 17.41 -14.44 -4.23
C LYS A 189 17.27 -12.92 -4.42
N LYS A 190 16.73 -12.47 -5.55
CA LYS A 190 16.41 -11.06 -5.81
C LYS A 190 14.91 -10.86 -5.73
N TYR A 191 14.49 -9.82 -5.00
CA TYR A 191 13.11 -9.37 -4.99
C TYR A 191 12.83 -8.58 -6.27
N LEU A 192 11.78 -8.94 -6.99
CA LEU A 192 11.34 -8.29 -8.22
C LEU A 192 9.88 -7.88 -8.09
N ARG A 193 9.58 -6.66 -8.51
CA ARG A 193 8.21 -6.20 -8.70
C ARG A 193 7.72 -6.64 -10.08
N VAL A 194 6.58 -7.32 -10.13
CA VAL A 194 6.03 -7.89 -11.38
C VAL A 194 4.58 -7.49 -11.60
N LEU A 195 4.25 -7.12 -12.83
CA LEU A 195 2.89 -7.08 -13.33
C LEU A 195 2.58 -8.41 -14.00
N CYS A 196 1.67 -9.19 -13.40
CA CYS A 196 1.34 -10.53 -13.84
C CYS A 196 -0.07 -10.58 -14.45
N PRO A 197 -0.21 -10.86 -15.76
CA PRO A 197 -1.51 -10.88 -16.41
C PRO A 197 -2.48 -11.88 -15.79
N ALA A 198 -3.75 -11.48 -15.67
CA ALA A 198 -4.87 -12.21 -15.06
C ALA A 198 -4.73 -12.44 -13.54
N MET A 199 -3.52 -12.53 -12.99
CA MET A 199 -3.29 -12.59 -11.54
C MET A 199 -3.56 -11.24 -10.86
N ASP A 200 -3.44 -10.13 -11.60
CA ASP A 200 -3.80 -8.78 -11.17
C ASP A 200 -5.32 -8.51 -11.09
N MET A 201 -6.15 -9.48 -11.47
CA MET A 201 -7.63 -9.38 -11.44
C MET A 201 -8.26 -10.00 -10.18
N PHE A 202 -7.47 -10.66 -9.32
CA PHE A 202 -7.98 -11.18 -8.05
C PHE A 202 -8.19 -10.01 -7.09
N ASN A 203 -9.45 -9.75 -6.72
CA ASN A 203 -9.78 -8.64 -5.83
C ASN A 203 -9.44 -8.95 -4.37
N HIS A 204 -9.37 -7.89 -3.56
CA HIS A 204 -9.10 -7.99 -2.13
C HIS A 204 -10.31 -8.47 -1.33
N ASP A 205 -10.08 -9.29 -0.31
CA ASP A 205 -11.02 -9.50 0.80
C ASP A 205 -10.35 -9.16 2.14
N VAL A 206 -10.94 -8.18 2.86
CA VAL A 206 -10.47 -7.70 4.17
C VAL A 206 -10.64 -8.73 5.30
N SER A 207 -11.49 -9.74 5.10
CA SER A 207 -11.69 -10.83 6.04
C SER A 207 -10.54 -11.85 6.02
N LEU A 208 -9.78 -11.91 4.90
CA LEU A 208 -8.66 -12.82 4.75
C LEU A 208 -7.47 -12.36 5.60
N ARG A 209 -7.02 -13.24 6.49
CA ARG A 209 -5.81 -13.09 7.32
C ARG A 209 -4.60 -13.85 6.77
N ILE A 210 -4.75 -14.44 5.60
CA ILE A 210 -3.76 -15.28 4.91
C ILE A 210 -2.84 -14.36 4.10
N LEU A 211 -1.53 -14.62 4.09
CA LEU A 211 -0.56 -13.80 3.36
C LEU A 211 -0.63 -14.08 1.85
N LEU A 212 -0.16 -13.13 1.03
CA LEU A 212 -0.18 -13.29 -0.43
C LEU A 212 0.60 -14.52 -0.89
N ASP A 213 1.68 -14.88 -0.20
CA ASP A 213 2.55 -16.03 -0.50
C ASP A 213 1.81 -17.38 -0.37
N ASP A 214 0.71 -17.42 0.39
CA ASP A 214 -0.19 -18.59 0.50
C ASP A 214 -1.29 -18.61 -0.58
N PHE A 215 -1.29 -17.64 -1.50
CA PHE A 215 -2.14 -17.63 -2.70
C PHE A 215 -1.29 -17.72 -3.97
N VAL A 216 -0.11 -17.10 -3.96
CA VAL A 216 0.76 -16.97 -5.11
C VAL A 216 2.13 -17.54 -4.79
N SER A 217 2.59 -18.47 -5.62
CA SER A 217 3.94 -19.02 -5.54
C SER A 217 4.68 -18.88 -6.86
N PHE A 218 6.01 -18.79 -6.77
CA PHE A 218 6.90 -18.83 -7.92
C PHE A 218 7.78 -20.07 -7.84
N ASP A 219 7.78 -20.87 -8.91
CA ASP A 219 8.60 -22.06 -9.06
C ASP A 219 9.81 -21.73 -9.94
N GLU A 220 11.01 -21.77 -9.34
CA GLU A 220 12.27 -21.47 -10.03
C GLU A 220 12.64 -22.55 -11.08
N GLU A 221 12.26 -23.81 -10.89
CA GLU A 221 12.59 -24.88 -11.84
C GLU A 221 11.75 -24.78 -13.10
N THR A 222 10.44 -24.57 -12.92
CA THR A 222 9.51 -24.48 -14.06
C THR A 222 9.35 -23.06 -14.61
N GLN A 223 9.86 -22.04 -13.91
CA GLN A 223 9.71 -20.62 -14.23
C GLN A 223 8.23 -20.20 -14.33
N MET A 224 7.41 -20.67 -13.39
CA MET A 224 5.96 -20.48 -13.37
C MET A 224 5.49 -19.73 -12.13
N LEU A 225 4.67 -18.71 -12.33
CA LEU A 225 3.84 -18.11 -11.29
C LEU A 225 2.52 -18.87 -11.19
N THR A 226 2.13 -19.21 -9.98
CA THR A 226 0.97 -20.07 -9.74
C THR A 226 0.04 -19.48 -8.70
N HIS A 227 -1.25 -19.38 -9.03
CA HIS A 227 -2.29 -19.13 -8.02
C HIS A 227 -2.85 -20.44 -7.49
N HIS A 228 -3.04 -20.52 -6.17
CA HIS A 228 -3.67 -21.64 -5.49
C HIS A 228 -4.74 -21.15 -4.49
N VAL A 229 -5.74 -21.99 -4.24
CA VAL A 229 -6.75 -21.70 -3.22
C VAL A 229 -6.29 -22.24 -1.86
N PRO A 230 -6.23 -21.42 -0.80
CA PRO A 230 -5.75 -21.90 0.50
C PRO A 230 -6.78 -22.79 1.20
N LYS A 231 -8.05 -22.71 0.81
CA LYS A 231 -9.16 -23.47 1.41
C LYS A 231 -10.11 -23.98 0.32
N GLU A 232 -11.02 -24.88 0.70
CA GLU A 232 -12.07 -25.35 -0.20
C GLU A 232 -12.98 -24.19 -0.63
N VAL A 233 -13.37 -24.19 -1.91
CA VAL A 233 -14.20 -23.14 -2.52
C VAL A 233 -15.34 -23.78 -3.30
N ALA A 234 -16.57 -23.25 -3.14
CA ALA A 234 -17.72 -23.72 -3.90
C ALA A 234 -17.70 -23.20 -5.34
N ALA A 235 -18.37 -23.93 -6.25
CA ALA A 235 -18.56 -23.47 -7.62
C ALA A 235 -19.31 -22.12 -7.65
N GLY A 236 -18.83 -21.20 -8.46
CA GLY A 236 -19.40 -19.86 -8.62
C GLY A 236 -18.98 -18.83 -7.57
N SER A 237 -18.26 -19.22 -6.53
CA SER A 237 -17.75 -18.29 -5.51
C SER A 237 -16.67 -17.37 -6.05
N ALA A 238 -16.59 -16.14 -5.53
CA ALA A 238 -15.50 -15.22 -5.80
C ALA A 238 -14.19 -15.78 -5.23
N LEU A 239 -13.12 -15.65 -6.01
CA LEU A 239 -11.75 -15.96 -5.61
C LEU A 239 -11.05 -14.64 -5.35
N GLN A 240 -10.89 -14.32 -4.06
CA GLN A 240 -10.25 -13.11 -3.58
C GLN A 240 -8.95 -13.44 -2.86
N ILE A 241 -8.05 -12.47 -2.80
CA ILE A 241 -6.75 -12.58 -2.12
C ILE A 241 -6.62 -11.51 -1.02
N SER A 242 -5.63 -11.66 -0.14
CA SER A 242 -5.25 -10.58 0.77
C SER A 242 -4.18 -9.72 0.11
N TYR A 243 -4.48 -8.44 -0.15
CA TYR A 243 -3.45 -7.47 -0.58
C TYR A 243 -2.51 -7.11 0.58
N GLY A 244 -2.98 -7.33 1.81
CA GLY A 244 -2.30 -7.02 3.05
C GLY A 244 -3.30 -6.67 4.14
N GLN A 245 -2.82 -6.62 5.38
CA GLN A 245 -3.64 -6.28 6.56
C GLN A 245 -3.72 -4.76 6.72
N TYR A 246 -4.38 -4.09 5.78
CA TYR A 246 -4.36 -2.64 5.65
C TYR A 246 -5.61 -1.94 6.20
N SER A 247 -5.43 -0.74 6.75
CA SER A 247 -6.53 0.17 7.06
C SER A 247 -7.17 0.75 5.80
N ASN A 248 -8.39 1.30 5.91
CA ASN A 248 -9.02 1.94 4.75
C ASN A 248 -8.24 3.16 4.26
N ALA A 249 -7.51 3.87 5.12
CA ALA A 249 -6.60 4.93 4.69
C ALA A 249 -5.52 4.38 3.74
N LYS A 250 -4.93 3.23 4.07
CA LYS A 250 -3.93 2.55 3.25
C LYS A 250 -4.54 1.96 1.97
N LEU A 251 -5.70 1.32 2.07
CA LEU A 251 -6.41 0.78 0.90
C LEU A 251 -6.76 1.90 -0.09
N LEU A 252 -7.26 3.04 0.40
CA LEU A 252 -7.57 4.18 -0.45
C LEU A 252 -6.31 4.74 -1.11
N PHE A 253 -5.25 4.96 -0.34
CA PHE A 253 -4.00 5.53 -0.86
C PHE A 253 -3.31 4.63 -1.89
N SER A 254 -3.33 3.30 -1.70
CA SER A 254 -2.56 2.37 -2.55
C SER A 254 -3.38 1.70 -3.67
N TYR A 255 -4.69 1.56 -3.49
CA TYR A 255 -5.56 0.81 -4.41
C TYR A 255 -6.80 1.58 -4.86
N GLY A 256 -7.14 2.71 -4.23
CA GLY A 256 -8.24 3.57 -4.67
C GLY A 256 -9.62 3.11 -4.23
N PHE A 257 -9.73 2.33 -3.16
CA PHE A 257 -11.02 1.92 -2.58
C PHE A 257 -10.98 1.89 -1.05
N VAL A 258 -12.17 1.87 -0.43
CA VAL A 258 -12.33 1.56 1.00
C VAL A 258 -13.27 0.37 1.15
N ALA A 259 -13.00 -0.49 2.13
CA ALA A 259 -13.89 -1.60 2.46
C ALA A 259 -14.88 -1.18 3.55
N LYS A 260 -16.17 -1.51 3.36
CA LYS A 260 -17.24 -1.12 4.30
C LYS A 260 -17.04 -1.74 5.69
N GLU A 261 -16.59 -2.98 5.75
CA GLU A 261 -16.44 -3.77 6.98
C GLU A 261 -14.96 -4.08 7.25
N ASN A 262 -14.12 -3.04 7.25
CA ASN A 262 -12.71 -3.22 7.58
C ASN A 262 -12.50 -3.18 9.10
N SER A 263 -12.05 -4.31 9.66
CA SER A 263 -11.69 -4.42 11.08
C SER A 263 -10.31 -3.84 11.41
N ARG A 264 -9.48 -3.55 10.41
CA ARG A 264 -8.17 -2.94 10.59
C ARG A 264 -8.30 -1.42 10.63
N ARG A 265 -8.56 -0.88 11.80
CA ARG A 265 -8.59 0.57 12.03
C ARG A 265 -7.25 1.02 12.59
N ALA A 266 -6.55 1.84 11.82
CA ALA A 266 -5.18 2.21 12.13
C ALA A 266 -4.82 3.58 11.55
N VAL A 267 -4.05 4.36 12.32
CA VAL A 267 -3.49 5.66 11.90
C VAL A 267 -1.98 5.67 12.14
N ASP A 268 -1.21 5.84 11.07
CA ASP A 268 0.25 5.83 11.16
C ASP A 268 0.82 7.14 11.69
N PHE A 269 1.89 7.06 12.48
CA PHE A 269 2.59 8.22 13.03
C PHE A 269 4.09 8.15 12.72
N TRP A 270 4.64 9.30 12.33
CA TRP A 270 6.07 9.49 12.13
C TRP A 270 6.57 10.56 13.08
N MET A 271 7.46 10.19 13.99
CA MET A 271 8.02 11.09 15.00
C MET A 271 9.48 11.37 14.68
N LYS A 272 9.85 12.65 14.64
CA LYS A 272 11.24 13.08 14.48
C LYS A 272 11.76 13.65 15.78
N ILE A 273 13.05 13.43 16.05
CA ILE A 273 13.74 14.13 17.14
C ILE A 273 13.69 15.64 16.84
N PRO A 274 13.29 16.49 17.81
CA PRO A 274 13.32 17.93 17.61
C PRO A 274 14.70 18.42 17.18
N PRO A 275 14.82 19.29 16.16
CA PRO A 275 16.12 19.71 15.62
C PRO A 275 16.99 20.47 16.65
N ASN A 276 16.37 20.98 17.71
CA ASN A 276 17.01 21.68 18.82
C ASN A 276 17.26 20.80 20.06
N ASP A 277 17.05 19.49 19.97
CA ASP A 277 17.35 18.57 21.08
C ASP A 277 18.88 18.51 21.31
N PRO A 278 19.39 18.81 22.53
CA PRO A 278 20.82 18.81 22.81
C PRO A 278 21.48 17.44 22.64
N TYR A 279 20.69 16.35 22.67
CA TYR A 279 21.12 14.96 22.53
C TYR A 279 20.73 14.37 21.17
N LEU A 280 20.40 15.18 20.16
CA LEU A 280 19.91 14.71 18.85
C LEU A 280 20.77 13.59 18.26
N LYS A 281 22.09 13.78 18.18
CA LYS A 281 23.00 12.78 17.60
C LYS A 281 22.98 11.45 18.36
N LEU A 282 22.94 11.53 19.70
CA LEU A 282 22.89 10.35 20.56
C LEU A 282 21.57 9.61 20.38
N LYS A 283 20.44 10.32 20.47
CA LYS A 283 19.10 9.74 20.31
C LYS A 283 18.93 9.11 18.93
N GLN A 284 19.41 9.77 17.87
CA GLN A 284 19.40 9.23 16.52
C GLN A 284 20.21 7.93 16.44
N THR A 285 21.44 7.92 16.99
CA THR A 285 22.28 6.72 17.04
C THR A 285 21.57 5.56 17.77
N VAL A 286 20.87 5.85 18.87
CA VAL A 286 20.12 4.83 19.62
C VAL A 286 18.97 4.25 18.79
N LEU A 287 18.21 5.09 18.09
CA LEU A 287 17.12 4.65 17.21
C LEU A 287 17.65 3.79 16.05
N ASP A 288 18.72 4.25 15.38
CA ASP A 288 19.32 3.60 14.21
C ASP A 288 20.00 2.27 14.56
N SER A 289 20.41 2.09 15.81
CA SER A 289 21.10 0.88 16.28
C SER A 289 20.17 -0.26 16.67
N ASN A 290 18.85 -0.04 16.74
CA ASN A 290 17.89 -1.05 17.17
C ASN A 290 16.95 -1.45 16.02
N GLU A 291 16.80 -2.75 15.79
CA GLU A 291 15.96 -3.30 14.71
C GLU A 291 14.50 -2.82 14.78
N LEU A 292 13.97 -2.59 15.99
CA LEU A 292 12.61 -2.11 16.17
C LEU A 292 12.41 -0.71 15.58
N THR A 293 13.45 0.14 15.59
CA THR A 293 13.32 1.58 15.31
C THR A 293 14.23 2.11 14.20
N ARG A 294 15.15 1.31 13.65
CA ARG A 294 16.15 1.78 12.66
C ARG A 294 15.54 2.13 11.31
N ASP A 295 14.47 1.43 10.94
CA ASP A 295 13.82 1.56 9.63
C ASP A 295 12.56 2.44 9.73
N GLN A 296 12.70 3.68 10.24
CA GLN A 296 11.60 4.67 10.27
C GLN A 296 11.26 5.21 8.88
N THR A 297 10.71 4.33 8.06
CA THR A 297 10.24 4.66 6.72
C THR A 297 8.74 4.99 6.74
N TYR A 298 8.15 5.24 5.57
CA TYR A 298 6.70 5.20 5.39
C TYR A 298 6.21 3.74 5.31
N ASP A 299 6.81 2.85 6.11
CA ASP A 299 6.32 1.52 6.40
C ASP A 299 5.29 1.65 7.52
N PHE A 300 4.19 0.91 7.43
CA PHE A 300 3.02 0.98 8.31
C PHE A 300 3.32 0.38 9.69
N CYS A 301 4.38 0.88 10.30
CA CYS A 301 5.01 0.44 11.54
C CYS A 301 5.20 1.69 12.41
N GLY A 302 4.78 1.63 13.67
CA GLY A 302 4.55 2.83 14.48
C GLY A 302 3.13 3.40 14.31
N THR A 303 2.14 2.52 14.44
CA THR A 303 0.73 2.78 14.15
C THR A 303 -0.09 2.89 15.43
N LEU A 304 -1.11 3.75 15.41
CA LEU A 304 -2.16 3.80 16.41
C LEU A 304 -3.28 2.84 16.05
N PHE A 305 -3.76 2.06 17.00
CA PHE A 305 -4.95 1.22 16.87
C PHE A 305 -6.04 1.73 17.81
N GLU A 306 -7.29 1.37 17.55
CA GLU A 306 -8.44 1.87 18.32
C GLU A 306 -8.28 1.75 19.84
N ASN A 307 -7.62 0.68 20.32
CA ASN A 307 -7.40 0.42 21.74
C ASN A 307 -5.94 0.07 22.07
N ASP A 308 -4.98 0.45 21.23
CA ASP A 308 -3.57 0.08 21.42
C ASP A 308 -2.62 1.04 20.69
N VAL A 309 -1.36 1.03 21.06
CA VAL A 309 -0.27 1.79 20.42
C VAL A 309 0.84 0.82 20.07
N ASP A 310 1.31 0.88 18.84
CA ASP A 310 2.41 0.05 18.36
C ASP A 310 3.69 0.25 19.19
N GLU A 311 4.34 -0.85 19.55
CA GLU A 311 5.53 -0.85 20.41
C GLU A 311 6.70 -0.10 19.78
N ARG A 312 6.84 -0.10 18.45
CA ARG A 312 7.87 0.70 17.78
C ARG A 312 7.64 2.19 18.00
N LEU A 313 6.38 2.66 17.99
CA LEU A 313 6.07 4.07 18.25
C LEU A 313 6.36 4.43 19.71
N LEU A 314 5.99 3.55 20.65
CA LEU A 314 6.29 3.74 22.07
C LEU A 314 7.80 3.79 22.31
N ALA A 315 8.56 2.81 21.82
CA ALA A 315 10.02 2.76 21.93
C ALA A 315 10.69 4.00 21.32
N THR A 316 10.23 4.42 20.13
CA THR A 316 10.71 5.64 19.47
C THR A 316 10.50 6.87 20.35
N LEU A 317 9.30 7.02 20.92
CA LEU A 317 8.98 8.15 21.78
C LEU A 317 9.72 8.12 23.12
N ARG A 318 9.96 6.95 23.70
CA ARG A 318 10.79 6.80 24.91
C ARG A 318 12.19 7.36 24.68
N VAL A 319 12.81 7.02 23.55
CA VAL A 319 14.13 7.52 23.15
C VAL A 319 14.08 9.03 22.84
N ILE A 320 13.06 9.50 22.12
CA ILE A 320 12.91 10.94 21.83
C ILE A 320 12.73 11.75 23.13
N LEU A 321 12.00 11.23 24.11
CA LEU A 321 11.60 11.98 25.31
C LEU A 321 12.47 11.70 26.53
N MET A 322 13.48 10.83 26.46
CA MET A 322 14.39 10.58 27.59
C MET A 322 15.23 11.83 27.92
N ASN A 323 15.47 12.03 29.21
CA ASN A 323 16.34 13.10 29.73
C ASN A 323 17.76 12.57 30.03
N GLU A 324 18.65 13.48 30.45
CA GLU A 324 20.05 13.15 30.74
C GLU A 324 20.24 12.01 31.76
N GLN A 325 19.42 11.97 32.81
CA GLN A 325 19.51 10.94 33.86
C GLN A 325 19.05 9.55 33.37
N GLU A 326 18.21 9.54 32.34
CA GLU A 326 17.60 8.36 31.74
C GLU A 326 18.43 7.77 30.59
N ILE A 327 19.37 8.53 30.02
CA ILE A 327 20.22 8.08 28.91
C ILE A 327 20.91 6.75 29.24
N ARG A 328 21.41 6.57 30.47
CA ARG A 328 22.08 5.32 30.89
C ARG A 328 21.15 4.08 30.87
N LEU A 329 19.83 4.29 30.80
CA LEU A 329 18.80 3.27 30.78
C LEU A 329 18.17 3.08 29.39
N TYR A 330 18.72 3.69 28.33
CA TYR A 330 18.11 3.71 26.99
C TYR A 330 17.69 2.33 26.46
N LYS A 331 18.41 1.26 26.84
CA LYS A 331 18.10 -0.11 26.42
C LYS A 331 16.69 -0.54 26.81
N LYS A 332 16.20 -0.06 27.97
CA LYS A 332 14.84 -0.30 28.45
C LYS A 332 13.76 0.22 27.50
N ALA A 333 14.09 1.16 26.59
CA ALA A 333 13.14 1.63 25.59
C ALA A 333 12.60 0.52 24.69
N PHE A 334 13.39 -0.55 24.50
CA PHE A 334 13.14 -1.65 23.58
C PHE A 334 12.83 -2.98 24.30
N GLU A 335 12.72 -2.96 25.62
CA GLU A 335 12.47 -4.13 26.46
C GLU A 335 11.01 -4.10 26.96
N THR A 336 10.52 -5.20 27.54
CA THR A 336 9.22 -5.23 28.23
C THR A 336 9.27 -4.54 29.60
N SER A 337 9.80 -3.32 29.62
CA SER A 337 9.96 -2.50 30.81
C SER A 337 9.89 -1.01 30.46
N ILE A 338 9.78 -0.16 31.48
CA ILE A 338 9.81 1.30 31.30
C ILE A 338 11.21 1.83 31.62
N ILE A 339 11.65 2.89 30.92
CA ILE A 339 12.85 3.64 31.28
C ILE A 339 12.69 4.23 32.69
N SER A 340 11.59 4.96 32.88
CA SER A 340 11.18 5.57 34.14
C SER A 340 9.69 5.93 34.06
N ILE A 341 9.03 6.11 35.21
CA ILE A 341 7.64 6.60 35.26
C ILE A 341 7.50 7.96 34.58
N ARG A 342 8.49 8.85 34.78
CA ARG A 342 8.49 10.19 34.17
C ARG A 342 8.54 10.10 32.64
N ASN A 343 9.40 9.23 32.10
CA ASN A 343 9.51 9.03 30.66
C ASN A 343 8.20 8.46 30.09
N GLU A 344 7.63 7.45 30.75
CA GLU A 344 6.39 6.81 30.29
C GLU A 344 5.20 7.78 30.30
N LEU A 345 5.03 8.57 31.37
CA LEU A 345 4.02 9.62 31.43
C LEU A 345 4.21 10.68 30.34
N ALA A 346 5.46 11.08 30.07
CA ALA A 346 5.77 12.03 29.01
C ALA A 346 5.42 11.46 27.61
N VAL A 347 5.65 10.17 27.37
CA VAL A 347 5.25 9.47 26.13
C VAL A 347 3.72 9.52 25.97
N TYR A 348 2.97 9.14 27.01
CA TYR A 348 1.50 9.10 26.96
C TYR A 348 0.91 10.51 26.78
N GLU A 349 1.42 11.50 27.50
CA GLU A 349 1.00 12.90 27.34
C GLU A 349 1.32 13.45 25.95
N ASN A 350 2.50 13.13 25.42
CA ASN A 350 2.90 13.55 24.08
C ASN A 350 1.95 12.97 23.02
N LEU A 351 1.64 11.67 23.10
CA LEU A 351 0.71 11.00 22.18
C LEU A 351 -0.71 11.54 22.31
N GLN A 352 -1.25 11.68 23.52
CA GLN A 352 -2.59 12.25 23.73
C GLN A 352 -2.68 13.66 23.14
N ASN A 353 -1.68 14.52 23.39
CA ASN A 353 -1.65 15.87 22.85
C ASN A 353 -1.53 15.90 21.32
N THR A 354 -0.79 14.97 20.74
CA THR A 354 -0.66 14.86 19.29
C THR A 354 -1.94 14.34 18.65
N CYS A 355 -2.63 13.38 19.28
CA CYS A 355 -3.96 12.92 18.85
C CYS A 355 -4.99 14.06 18.89
N ARG A 356 -5.04 14.84 19.99
CA ARG A 356 -5.93 16.02 20.10
C ARG A 356 -5.65 17.06 19.02
N ARG A 357 -4.38 17.35 18.74
CA ARG A 357 -4.00 18.27 17.65
C ARG A 357 -4.43 17.74 16.27
N LYS A 358 -4.28 16.44 16.03
CA LYS A 358 -4.70 15.82 14.77
C LYS A 358 -6.23 15.86 14.62
N LEU A 359 -6.98 15.55 15.68
CA LEU A 359 -8.44 15.70 15.72
C LEU A 359 -8.89 17.13 15.40
N ALA A 360 -8.21 18.14 15.95
CA ALA A 360 -8.53 19.55 15.68
C ALA A 360 -8.26 20.00 14.23
N ASN A 361 -7.53 19.22 13.43
CA ASN A 361 -7.26 19.54 12.03
C ASN A 361 -8.33 19.05 11.05
N PHE A 362 -9.26 18.19 11.49
CA PHE A 362 -10.40 17.77 10.68
C PHE A 362 -11.38 18.92 10.49
N ALA A 363 -12.02 18.99 9.32
CA ALA A 363 -13.01 20.03 9.02
C ALA A 363 -14.37 19.78 9.70
N THR A 364 -14.64 18.55 10.10
CA THR A 364 -15.93 18.06 10.61
C THR A 364 -15.75 17.25 11.89
N THR A 365 -16.80 17.12 12.69
CA THR A 365 -16.83 16.25 13.89
C THR A 365 -17.13 14.80 13.54
N LEU A 366 -16.90 13.87 14.48
CA LEU A 366 -17.18 12.44 14.22
C LEU A 366 -18.68 12.21 13.94
N GLU A 367 -19.54 12.89 14.70
CA GLU A 367 -20.99 12.79 14.61
C GLU A 367 -21.53 13.30 13.26
N GLU A 368 -20.99 14.43 12.77
CA GLU A 368 -21.31 14.96 11.44
C GLU A 368 -20.98 13.95 10.35
N ASP A 369 -19.86 13.25 10.48
CA ASP A 369 -19.43 12.31 9.47
C ASP A 369 -20.22 11.01 9.48
N GLU A 370 -20.57 10.51 10.66
CA GLU A 370 -21.44 9.35 10.83
C GLU A 370 -22.83 9.64 10.27
N ALA A 371 -23.36 10.86 10.46
CA ALA A 371 -24.59 11.30 9.82
C ALA A 371 -24.49 11.31 8.30
N ILE A 372 -23.40 11.87 7.75
CA ILE A 372 -23.14 11.88 6.30
C ILE A 372 -23.10 10.44 5.73
N LEU A 373 -22.44 9.50 6.42
CA LEU A 373 -22.42 8.10 5.98
C LEU A 373 -23.79 7.42 6.02
N ALA A 374 -24.61 7.75 7.02
CA ALA A 374 -25.97 7.21 7.13
C ALA A 374 -26.86 7.71 5.98
N GLU A 375 -26.71 8.98 5.58
CA GLU A 375 -27.44 9.59 4.46
C GLU A 375 -26.96 9.07 3.10
N MET A 376 -25.67 8.76 2.94
CA MET A 376 -25.07 8.27 1.69
C MET A 376 -25.46 6.83 1.29
N ALA A 377 -26.28 6.14 2.07
CA ALA A 377 -26.72 4.78 1.75
C ALA A 377 -27.57 4.70 0.46
N THR A 378 -28.10 5.83 -0.04
CA THR A 378 -29.09 5.88 -1.13
C THR A 378 -28.61 6.56 -2.42
N GLU A 379 -27.64 7.46 -2.36
CA GLU A 379 -26.98 8.08 -3.51
C GLU A 379 -25.57 8.50 -3.08
N SER A 380 -24.55 8.47 -3.98
CA SER A 380 -23.49 9.49 -4.06
C SER A 380 -22.17 8.99 -4.67
N SER A 381 -21.36 9.98 -5.06
CA SER A 381 -19.98 9.86 -5.52
C SER A 381 -19.14 8.92 -4.63
N PRO A 382 -18.51 7.88 -5.20
CA PRO A 382 -17.72 6.91 -4.43
C PRO A 382 -16.56 7.57 -3.69
N ARG A 383 -15.92 8.59 -4.29
CA ARG A 383 -14.78 9.30 -3.69
C ARG A 383 -15.14 10.05 -2.41
N LEU A 384 -16.32 10.69 -2.38
CA LEU A 384 -16.79 11.35 -1.17
C LEU A 384 -17.05 10.32 -0.07
N SER A 385 -17.73 9.20 -0.39
CA SER A 385 -17.92 8.10 0.57
C SER A 385 -16.59 7.55 1.10
N PHE A 386 -15.57 7.43 0.24
CA PHE A 386 -14.23 6.98 0.61
C PHE A 386 -13.56 7.95 1.58
N ALA A 387 -13.57 9.25 1.26
CA ALA A 387 -13.02 10.29 2.12
C ALA A 387 -13.69 10.27 3.49
N VAL A 388 -15.03 10.20 3.49
CA VAL A 388 -15.86 10.20 4.69
C VAL A 388 -15.58 8.98 5.58
N ARG A 389 -15.41 7.80 4.98
CA ARG A 389 -15.09 6.58 5.73
C ARG A 389 -13.73 6.69 6.44
N VAL A 390 -12.72 7.19 5.73
CA VAL A 390 -11.37 7.34 6.28
C VAL A 390 -11.36 8.35 7.43
N ARG A 391 -12.01 9.52 7.31
CA ARG A 391 -12.06 10.49 8.41
C ARG A 391 -12.77 9.96 9.66
N VAL A 392 -13.82 9.15 9.50
CA VAL A 392 -14.52 8.51 10.63
C VAL A 392 -13.58 7.55 11.35
N GLU A 393 -12.92 6.66 10.62
CA GLU A 393 -12.02 5.67 11.20
C GLU A 393 -10.81 6.32 11.86
N ASP A 394 -10.20 7.33 11.22
CA ASP A 394 -9.09 8.10 11.81
C ASP A 394 -9.54 8.75 13.14
N LYS A 395 -10.71 9.41 13.17
CA LYS A 395 -11.22 10.06 14.39
C LYS A 395 -11.55 9.07 15.50
N GLN A 396 -12.12 7.91 15.16
CA GLN A 396 -12.39 6.84 16.11
C GLN A 396 -11.09 6.32 16.73
N VAL A 397 -10.06 6.04 15.91
CA VAL A 397 -8.74 5.58 16.40
C VAL A 397 -8.09 6.63 17.30
N LEU A 398 -8.07 7.90 16.87
CA LEU A 398 -7.43 8.97 17.64
C LEU A 398 -8.12 9.19 19.00
N THR A 399 -9.45 9.09 19.05
CA THR A 399 -10.23 9.21 20.28
C THR A 399 -10.00 8.01 21.20
N GLY A 400 -10.06 6.78 20.66
CA GLY A 400 -9.84 5.55 21.41
C GLY A 400 -8.43 5.45 22.01
N VAL A 401 -7.40 5.95 21.29
CA VAL A 401 -6.04 6.04 21.85
C VAL A 401 -5.93 7.05 22.98
N ILE A 402 -6.62 8.20 22.90
CA ILE A 402 -6.61 9.18 24.00
C ILE A 402 -7.12 8.54 25.31
N ASP A 403 -8.22 7.80 25.21
CA ASP A 403 -8.84 7.10 26.35
C ASP A 403 -7.99 5.93 26.84
N THR A 404 -7.38 5.17 25.92
CA THR A 404 -6.47 4.07 26.23
C THR A 404 -5.26 4.55 27.01
N LEU A 405 -4.61 5.61 26.55
CA LEU A 405 -3.46 6.21 27.23
C LEU A 405 -3.83 6.79 28.59
N GLU A 406 -5.05 7.30 28.77
CA GLU A 406 -5.53 7.76 30.07
C GLU A 406 -5.66 6.60 31.07
N LYS A 407 -6.21 5.46 30.63
CA LYS A 407 -6.27 4.23 31.44
C LYS A 407 -4.86 3.75 31.81
N TRP A 408 -3.92 3.81 30.87
CA TRP A 408 -2.52 3.41 31.11
C TRP A 408 -1.83 4.31 32.14
N LYS A 409 -2.12 5.62 32.15
CA LYS A 409 -1.63 6.53 33.22
C LYS A 409 -2.19 6.16 34.60
N GLN A 410 -3.48 5.87 34.70
CA GLN A 410 -4.12 5.47 35.96
C GLN A 410 -3.54 4.16 36.51
N VAL A 411 -3.27 3.21 35.59
CA VAL A 411 -2.55 1.96 35.87
C VAL A 411 -1.17 2.24 36.44
N LEU A 412 -0.37 3.08 35.78
CA LEU A 412 1.00 3.39 36.20
C LEU A 412 1.04 4.11 37.56
N ALA A 413 0.03 4.92 37.87
CA ALA A 413 -0.13 5.54 39.19
C ALA A 413 -0.44 4.52 40.31
N SER A 414 -1.03 3.37 39.96
CA SER A 414 -1.45 2.34 40.91
C SER A 414 -0.41 1.21 41.06
N ASN A 415 0.34 0.91 40.00
CA ASN A 415 1.41 -0.09 39.99
C ASN A 415 2.60 0.40 39.14
N LEU A 416 3.66 0.81 39.83
CA LEU A 416 4.82 1.51 39.26
C LEU A 416 5.69 0.63 38.33
N GLU A 417 5.50 -0.68 38.36
CA GLU A 417 6.21 -1.64 37.50
C GLU A 417 5.30 -2.25 36.41
N MET A 418 4.00 -1.89 36.40
CA MET A 418 3.06 -2.47 35.44
C MET A 418 3.19 -1.80 34.07
N TYR A 419 3.82 -2.52 33.16
CA TYR A 419 3.91 -2.17 31.76
C TYR A 419 2.59 -2.55 31.04
N PRO A 420 1.78 -1.58 30.57
CA PRO A 420 0.41 -1.86 30.15
C PRO A 420 0.39 -2.74 28.89
N PRO A 421 -0.49 -3.73 28.76
CA PRO A 421 -0.43 -4.72 27.68
C PRO A 421 -0.56 -4.08 26.29
N SER A 422 0.16 -4.62 25.30
CA SER A 422 0.04 -4.26 23.89
C SER A 422 0.02 -5.53 23.03
N THR A 423 -0.78 -5.51 21.97
CA THR A 423 -0.93 -6.58 20.97
C THR A 423 0.24 -6.64 19.98
N THR A 424 1.09 -5.62 19.97
CA THR A 424 2.25 -5.51 19.07
C THR A 424 3.57 -5.89 19.72
N ARG A 425 3.54 -6.32 20.99
CA ARG A 425 4.73 -6.82 21.69
C ARG A 425 4.97 -8.29 21.34
N PRO A 426 6.23 -8.67 21.10
CA PRO A 426 6.61 -10.06 20.84
C PRO A 426 6.40 -10.98 22.04
#